data_AF-A0A328PNX4-F1
#
_entry.id   AF-A0A328PNX4-F1
#
_cell.length_a   1.000
_cell.length_b   1.000
_cell.length_c   1.000
_cell.angle_alpha   90.00
_cell.angle_beta   90.00
_cell.angle_gamma   90.00
#
_symmetry.space_group_name_H-M   'P 1'
#
loop_
_entity.id
_entity.type
_entity.pdbx_description
1 polymer ?
#
loop_
_entity_poly.entity_id
_entity_poly.type
_entity_poly.pdbx_seq_one_letter_code
_entity_poly.pdbx_strand_id
1 'polypeptide(L)'
;MATITWKGGTVLISTIIGSIVGLKKLVTGERIIAPPESGITTLSHSDNLSDTFQVAQEAYKDTYQDLPETQEIKHFAVTEPYSSPTYTVASEGERFTDDESQMDPNKTFYYWGHKYTPEIQKKNREEAKRIYEILNDYSFKIWMPCGWGTGWILDYQIPKDGTYPTKWYIATNAHVIQRLAFSTNPYKQSLPVWDEFTRHLREKYPARYESWKNYQGPVRDTCWATHKAGHIDLNLSQQDNVADRKVEQGGISLGEMEEPKLFFAAFDFMDKEIGGKNHFVDFAVLEVNFKNEEVAKKVTNNFANKERYKNGSKDVINVFSPPIEKKYETKGEEELWRAFQRENKNYYTLGYSKGAKDQWTYTTNWDEKKTLASTIGGFTKADNIRIDEFKWQGVAYRMFGHLYRLEHSPVESGGSGSLYVDGENNAVGIVAISGGNSTWAQPFRSIGTTEKREGMKTDPYDLILGVKGQKNYYKKQLETYVLKNGVTTWLSTREGWNQNDQELKG
;
A
#
# COMPACT_ATOMS: atom_id res chain seq x y z
N MET A 1 -71.78 -4.02 8.16
CA MET A 1 -70.94 -4.81 7.23
C MET A 1 -70.95 -4.13 5.86
N ALA A 2 -69.75 -3.71 5.43
CA ALA A 2 -69.22 -3.51 4.06
C ALA A 2 -70.05 -2.81 2.95
N THR A 3 -69.53 -1.92 2.09
CA THR A 3 -68.38 -0.98 2.06
C THR A 3 -68.68 0.01 0.91
N ILE A 4 -68.01 1.16 0.92
CA ILE A 4 -68.37 2.43 0.29
C ILE A 4 -67.61 2.72 -1.03
N THR A 5 -68.27 3.55 -1.84
CA THR A 5 -68.02 4.19 -3.15
C THR A 5 -66.77 5.07 -3.34
N TRP A 6 -66.45 5.38 -4.60
CA TRP A 6 -65.80 6.64 -5.05
C TRP A 6 -66.47 7.24 -6.32
N LYS A 7 -66.65 8.57 -6.33
CA LYS A 7 -66.93 9.50 -7.46
C LYS A 7 -65.88 10.62 -7.35
N GLY A 8 -65.41 11.37 -8.34
CA GLY A 8 -65.67 11.58 -9.77
C GLY A 8 -64.77 12.79 -10.19
N GLY A 9 -64.15 12.79 -11.37
CA GLY A 9 -64.54 13.64 -12.52
C GLY A 9 -63.43 14.66 -12.90
N THR A 10 -63.28 15.26 -14.09
CA THR A 10 -63.93 15.20 -15.42
C THR A 10 -63.11 16.08 -16.41
N VAL A 11 -62.81 15.57 -17.64
CA VAL A 11 -62.82 16.22 -19.00
C VAL A 11 -61.88 17.41 -19.35
N LEU A 12 -61.40 17.68 -20.59
CA LEU A 12 -61.09 16.99 -21.88
C LEU A 12 -60.68 18.10 -22.91
N ILE A 13 -59.56 17.93 -23.63
CA ILE A 13 -59.29 18.17 -25.08
C ILE A 13 -59.60 19.53 -25.77
N SER A 14 -58.61 20.19 -26.43
CA SER A 14 -58.31 20.16 -27.91
C SER A 14 -57.58 21.38 -28.51
N THR A 15 -56.58 21.05 -29.35
CA THR A 15 -56.13 21.61 -30.66
C THR A 15 -55.50 23.00 -30.88
N ILE A 16 -54.52 22.92 -31.80
CA ILE A 16 -53.67 23.87 -32.52
C ILE A 16 -54.42 24.55 -33.68
N ILE A 17 -54.11 25.82 -33.98
CA ILE A 17 -53.75 26.44 -35.29
C ILE A 17 -53.37 27.90 -35.03
N GLY A 18 -52.25 28.35 -35.61
CA GLY A 18 -51.66 29.68 -35.37
C GLY A 18 -52.18 30.78 -36.28
N SER A 19 -51.70 32.01 -36.03
CA SER A 19 -51.11 32.93 -37.02
C SER A 19 -50.99 34.39 -36.49
N ILE A 20 -49.81 34.99 -36.79
CA ILE A 20 -49.57 36.41 -37.18
C ILE A 20 -49.12 37.45 -36.10
N VAL A 21 -47.92 37.99 -36.37
CA VAL A 21 -47.14 39.14 -35.82
C VAL A 21 -46.47 38.96 -34.44
N GLY A 22 -45.15 39.06 -34.24
CA GLY A 22 -43.99 39.34 -35.09
C GLY A 22 -42.73 39.16 -34.21
N LEU A 23 -41.75 38.34 -34.61
CA LEU A 23 -40.53 38.73 -35.32
C LEU A 23 -39.77 39.94 -34.72
N LYS A 24 -38.89 39.68 -33.75
CA LYS A 24 -37.53 40.26 -33.73
C LYS A 24 -36.62 39.52 -32.74
N LYS A 25 -35.43 39.16 -33.26
CA LYS A 25 -34.19 38.75 -32.56
C LYS A 25 -34.03 37.28 -32.14
N LEU A 26 -33.72 36.49 -33.16
CA LEU A 26 -32.67 35.47 -33.17
C LEU A 26 -31.38 36.15 -33.65
N VAL A 27 -30.41 36.42 -32.78
CA VAL A 27 -28.95 36.52 -33.08
C VAL A 27 -28.22 36.26 -31.75
N THR A 28 -27.15 35.46 -31.82
CA THR A 28 -26.31 34.89 -30.74
C THR A 28 -26.94 33.72 -29.98
N GLY A 29 -26.74 32.52 -30.54
CA GLY A 29 -27.17 31.27 -29.94
C GLY A 29 -26.37 30.92 -28.68
N GLU A 30 -27.07 30.82 -27.56
CA GLU A 30 -26.65 30.07 -26.39
C GLU A 30 -27.81 29.15 -26.00
N ARG A 31 -27.53 27.85 -25.83
CA ARG A 31 -28.43 26.92 -25.16
C ARG A 31 -27.88 26.68 -23.76
N ILE A 32 -28.59 27.20 -22.77
CA ILE A 32 -28.49 26.77 -21.37
C ILE A 32 -29.85 26.17 -21.00
N ILE A 33 -29.90 24.86 -20.80
CA ILE A 33 -30.85 24.19 -19.88
C ILE A 33 -30.06 23.08 -19.18
N ALA A 34 -29.94 23.21 -17.85
CA ALA A 34 -29.36 22.23 -16.95
C ALA A 34 -30.34 21.08 -16.65
N PRO A 35 -29.86 19.84 -16.40
CA PRO A 35 -30.60 18.80 -15.69
C PRO A 35 -30.17 18.71 -14.20
N PRO A 36 -30.95 18.01 -13.35
CA PRO A 36 -31.02 18.26 -11.91
C PRO A 36 -29.88 17.63 -11.11
N GLU A 37 -29.67 18.22 -9.93
CA GLU A 37 -28.69 17.85 -8.91
C GLU A 37 -28.78 16.37 -8.49
N SER A 38 -27.66 15.67 -8.65
CA SER A 38 -27.29 14.52 -7.82
C SER A 38 -25.84 14.71 -7.38
N GLY A 39 -25.65 14.89 -6.07
CA GLY A 39 -24.38 15.23 -5.45
C GLY A 39 -23.26 14.23 -5.74
N ILE A 40 -22.39 14.60 -6.67
CA ILE A 40 -21.00 14.17 -6.77
C ILE A 40 -20.21 15.47 -6.77
N THR A 41 -19.44 15.74 -5.72
CA THR A 41 -18.44 16.82 -5.75
C THR A 41 -17.37 16.45 -6.76
N THR A 42 -17.56 16.88 -8.00
CA THR A 42 -16.48 17.07 -8.96
C THR A 42 -15.61 18.21 -8.44
N LEU A 43 -14.32 17.92 -8.21
CA LEU A 43 -13.30 18.96 -8.20
C LEU A 43 -13.39 19.66 -9.57
N SER A 44 -13.85 20.91 -9.57
CA SER A 44 -13.83 21.76 -10.75
C SER A 44 -12.40 21.85 -11.25
N HIS A 45 -12.13 21.25 -12.41
CA HIS A 45 -10.95 21.57 -13.22
C HIS A 45 -10.95 23.07 -13.48
N SER A 46 -9.93 23.77 -13.00
CA SER A 46 -9.64 25.11 -13.48
C SER A 46 -9.04 24.98 -14.88
N ASP A 47 -9.69 25.56 -15.88
CA ASP A 47 -9.22 25.58 -17.28
C ASP A 47 -7.95 26.42 -17.50
N ASN A 48 -7.34 26.95 -16.43
CA ASN A 48 -6.11 27.73 -16.48
C ASN A 48 -4.92 26.88 -16.03
N LEU A 49 -4.44 26.02 -16.93
CA LEU A 49 -3.27 25.15 -16.71
C LEU A 49 -2.03 25.95 -16.23
N SER A 50 -1.86 27.20 -16.65
CA SER A 50 -0.69 28.01 -16.29
C SER A 50 -0.51 28.20 -14.78
N ASP A 51 -1.62 28.29 -14.05
CA ASP A 51 -1.60 28.69 -12.65
C ASP A 51 -1.32 27.48 -11.76
N THR A 52 -1.88 26.31 -12.10
CA THR A 52 -1.52 25.02 -11.47
C THR A 52 -0.08 24.63 -11.78
N PHE A 53 0.42 24.90 -12.98
CA PHE A 53 1.83 24.67 -13.32
C PHE A 53 2.78 25.61 -12.57
N GLN A 54 2.42 26.88 -12.36
CA GLN A 54 3.23 27.79 -11.53
C GLN A 54 3.30 27.33 -10.08
N VAL A 55 2.17 26.93 -9.48
CA VAL A 55 2.15 26.42 -8.09
C VAL A 55 2.95 25.12 -7.97
N ALA A 56 2.81 24.19 -8.92
CA ALA A 56 3.62 22.97 -8.94
C ALA A 56 5.10 23.29 -9.13
N GLN A 57 5.44 24.24 -9.99
CA GLN A 57 6.82 24.66 -10.24
C GLN A 57 7.43 25.41 -9.04
N GLU A 58 6.66 26.21 -8.31
CA GLU A 58 7.08 26.90 -7.09
C GLU A 58 7.29 25.92 -5.93
N ALA A 59 6.31 25.04 -5.66
CA ALA A 59 6.46 23.97 -4.67
C ALA A 59 7.66 23.05 -4.98
N TYR A 60 7.94 22.83 -6.27
CA TYR A 60 9.08 22.04 -6.72
C TYR A 60 10.42 22.80 -6.64
N LYS A 61 10.43 24.10 -6.95
CA LYS A 61 11.61 24.97 -6.82
C LYS A 61 12.09 25.01 -5.37
N ASP A 62 11.18 25.14 -4.41
CA ASP A 62 11.52 25.19 -2.98
C ASP A 62 12.15 23.89 -2.44
N THR A 63 11.93 22.77 -3.13
CA THR A 63 12.42 21.46 -2.66
C THR A 63 13.76 21.05 -3.29
N TYR A 64 14.16 21.60 -4.45
CA TYR A 64 15.26 21.04 -5.26
C TYR A 64 16.25 22.04 -5.91
N GLN A 65 16.21 23.34 -5.56
CA GLN A 65 17.02 24.36 -6.25
C GLN A 65 18.55 24.31 -6.02
N ASP A 66 19.06 23.57 -5.03
CA ASP A 66 20.50 23.61 -4.69
C ASP A 66 21.37 22.50 -5.31
N LEU A 67 20.92 21.80 -6.37
CA LEU A 67 21.74 20.79 -7.04
C LEU A 67 22.55 21.42 -8.20
N PRO A 68 23.87 21.64 -8.06
CA PRO A 68 24.68 22.31 -9.08
C PRO A 68 24.65 21.56 -10.43
N GLU A 69 24.57 22.35 -11.51
CA GLU A 69 24.25 21.88 -12.86
C GLU A 69 25.43 21.22 -13.62
N THR A 70 26.66 21.25 -13.08
CA THR A 70 27.88 21.03 -13.89
C THR A 70 28.97 20.11 -13.30
N GLN A 71 28.72 19.25 -12.30
CA GLN A 71 29.75 18.27 -11.92
C GLN A 71 29.74 17.03 -12.84
N GLU A 72 30.77 16.94 -13.69
CA GLU A 72 31.18 15.71 -14.38
C GLU A 72 31.26 14.55 -13.38
N ILE A 73 30.61 13.44 -13.73
CA ILE A 73 30.40 12.27 -12.88
C ILE A 73 31.73 11.53 -12.71
N LYS A 74 32.52 11.90 -11.71
CA LYS A 74 33.34 10.91 -11.02
C LYS A 74 32.36 9.95 -10.36
N HIS A 75 32.56 8.64 -10.52
CA HIS A 75 31.84 7.61 -9.78
C HIS A 75 31.85 7.97 -8.30
N PHE A 76 30.79 8.63 -7.83
CA PHE A 76 30.55 8.81 -6.42
C PHE A 76 30.24 7.41 -5.91
N ALA A 77 31.15 6.85 -5.12
CA ALA A 77 30.74 5.86 -4.14
C ALA A 77 29.72 6.59 -3.27
N VAL A 78 28.43 6.37 -3.54
CA VAL A 78 27.34 6.97 -2.79
C VAL A 78 27.37 6.34 -1.40
N THR A 79 28.13 6.92 -0.48
CA THR A 79 27.78 6.86 0.93
C THR A 79 26.50 7.68 1.05
N GLU A 80 25.37 6.99 1.26
CA GLU A 80 24.02 7.55 1.22
C GLU A 80 23.91 8.89 1.96
N PRO A 81 23.53 10.00 1.29
CA PRO A 81 23.39 11.30 1.95
C PRO A 81 22.01 11.52 2.60
N TYR A 82 21.16 10.50 2.71
CA TYR A 82 19.90 10.59 3.45
C TYR A 82 19.72 9.35 4.28
N SER A 83 19.99 9.46 5.59
CA SER A 83 19.24 8.69 6.56
C SER A 83 17.77 8.92 6.26
N SER A 84 16.97 7.86 6.17
CA SER A 84 15.52 7.98 6.34
C SER A 84 15.24 8.97 7.49
N PRO A 85 14.20 9.81 7.41
CA PRO A 85 13.86 10.73 8.50
C PRO A 85 13.99 9.96 9.81
N THR A 86 14.83 10.45 10.72
CA THR A 86 15.09 9.78 11.98
C THR A 86 13.78 9.76 12.76
N TYR A 87 13.07 8.63 12.69
CA TYR A 87 11.84 8.41 13.42
C TYR A 87 12.14 8.56 14.91
N THR A 88 11.72 9.69 15.48
CA THR A 88 11.73 9.86 16.93
C THR A 88 10.38 9.38 17.43
N VAL A 89 10.30 8.11 17.81
CA VAL A 89 9.19 7.62 18.62
C VAL A 89 9.25 8.39 19.94
N ALA A 90 8.12 8.99 20.36
CA ALA A 90 8.06 9.80 21.57
C ALA A 90 8.61 8.99 22.76
N SER A 91 9.82 9.37 23.19
CA SER A 91 10.62 8.86 24.32
C SER A 91 10.46 7.39 24.68
N GLU A 92 11.52 6.62 24.48
CA GLU A 92 11.85 5.34 25.15
C GLU A 92 11.97 5.49 26.70
N GLY A 93 11.02 6.18 27.33
CA GLY A 93 11.07 6.59 28.75
C GLY A 93 10.89 5.45 29.73
N GLU A 94 10.52 4.25 29.28
CA GLU A 94 10.51 3.04 30.10
C GLU A 94 11.54 2.07 29.50
N ARG A 95 12.75 2.07 30.09
CA ARG A 95 13.81 1.11 29.75
C ARG A 95 13.31 -0.31 29.96
N PHE A 96 13.36 -1.10 28.89
CA PHE A 96 13.20 -2.55 28.93
C PHE A 96 14.33 -3.14 29.76
N THR A 97 13.96 -3.99 30.72
CA THR A 97 14.90 -4.78 31.51
C THR A 97 14.52 -6.24 31.35
N ASP A 98 15.50 -7.08 31.02
CA ASP A 98 15.35 -8.54 30.99
C ASP A 98 15.33 -9.14 32.41
N ASP A 99 15.47 -8.29 33.45
CA ASP A 99 15.49 -8.68 34.86
C ASP A 99 14.07 -8.72 35.45
N GLU A 100 13.56 -9.93 35.72
CA GLU A 100 12.25 -10.18 36.34
C GLU A 100 12.02 -9.42 37.64
N SER A 101 13.09 -9.08 38.39
CA SER A 101 12.99 -8.42 39.68
C SER A 101 12.66 -6.91 39.59
N GLN A 102 12.78 -6.32 38.41
CA GLN A 102 12.52 -4.89 38.16
C GLN A 102 11.17 -4.64 37.48
N MET A 103 10.31 -5.66 37.39
CA MET A 103 9.05 -5.62 36.64
C MET A 103 7.87 -5.18 37.53
N ASP A 104 7.07 -4.23 37.04
CA ASP A 104 5.75 -3.85 37.56
C ASP A 104 4.68 -4.39 36.59
N PRO A 105 3.83 -5.35 36.97
CA PRO A 105 2.78 -5.94 36.11
C PRO A 105 1.79 -4.92 35.54
N ASN A 106 1.72 -3.73 36.14
CA ASN A 106 0.86 -2.65 35.70
C ASN A 106 1.53 -1.69 34.72
N LYS A 107 2.86 -1.75 34.55
CA LYS A 107 3.64 -0.81 33.73
C LYS A 107 4.53 -1.48 32.70
N THR A 108 5.16 -2.60 33.04
CA THR A 108 6.20 -3.23 32.24
C THR A 108 5.62 -4.17 31.19
N PHE A 109 6.08 -4.02 29.94
CA PHE A 109 5.80 -4.94 28.83
C PHE A 109 6.42 -6.32 29.13
N TYR A 110 5.65 -7.38 28.96
CA TYR A 110 6.05 -8.76 29.26
C TYR A 110 6.22 -9.60 27.98
N TYR A 111 6.87 -10.76 28.12
CA TYR A 111 6.72 -12.04 27.37
C TYR A 111 7.91 -12.64 26.59
N TRP A 112 9.18 -12.43 27.00
CA TRP A 112 10.33 -13.21 26.46
C TRP A 112 10.80 -14.40 27.31
N GLY A 113 10.14 -14.66 28.44
CA GLY A 113 10.56 -15.67 29.43
C GLY A 113 9.76 -16.97 29.47
N HIS A 114 8.72 -17.14 28.65
CA HIS A 114 7.93 -18.37 28.72
C HIS A 114 8.75 -19.54 28.19
N LYS A 115 9.10 -20.47 29.08
CA LYS A 115 9.68 -21.75 28.69
C LYS A 115 8.60 -22.55 27.98
N TYR A 116 8.63 -22.50 26.65
CA TYR A 116 7.85 -23.43 25.84
C TYR A 116 8.25 -24.87 26.19
N THR A 117 7.26 -25.74 26.29
CA THR A 117 7.55 -27.17 26.37
C THR A 117 8.21 -27.61 25.06
N PRO A 118 9.04 -28.67 25.06
CA PRO A 118 9.67 -29.18 23.84
C PRO A 118 8.68 -29.43 22.69
N GLU A 119 7.44 -29.82 23.00
CA GLU A 119 6.36 -30.04 22.02
C GLU A 119 5.93 -28.73 21.35
N ILE A 120 5.76 -27.66 22.14
CA ILE A 120 5.41 -26.33 21.60
C ILE A 120 6.58 -25.78 20.79
N GLN A 121 7.81 -25.95 21.26
CA GLN A 121 9.01 -25.53 20.51
C GLN A 121 9.08 -26.21 19.14
N LYS A 122 8.83 -27.52 19.09
CA LYS A 122 8.76 -28.29 17.84
C LYS A 122 7.66 -27.76 16.93
N LYS A 123 6.45 -27.54 17.46
CA LYS A 123 5.33 -26.98 16.69
C LYS A 123 5.66 -25.60 16.12
N ASN A 124 6.25 -24.71 16.93
CA ASN A 124 6.62 -23.37 16.49
C ASN A 124 7.68 -23.40 15.38
N ARG A 125 8.65 -24.33 15.43
CA ARG A 125 9.64 -24.53 14.35
C ARG A 125 8.99 -25.01 13.05
N GLU A 126 8.08 -25.98 13.13
CA GLU A 126 7.34 -26.49 11.98
C GLU A 126 6.45 -25.41 11.35
N GLU A 127 5.77 -24.63 12.18
CA GLU A 127 4.97 -23.47 11.77
C GLU A 127 5.85 -22.41 11.10
N ALA A 128 6.96 -22.01 11.74
CA ALA A 128 7.90 -21.03 11.21
C ALA A 128 8.43 -21.44 9.83
N LYS A 129 8.90 -22.68 9.69
CA LYS A 129 9.40 -23.21 8.42
C LYS A 129 8.33 -23.09 7.32
N ARG A 130 7.11 -23.56 7.58
CA ARG A 130 5.99 -23.50 6.64
C ARG A 130 5.68 -22.06 6.23
N ILE A 131 5.59 -21.15 7.21
CA ILE A 131 5.26 -19.75 6.97
C ILE A 131 6.35 -19.04 6.16
N TYR A 132 7.64 -19.25 6.46
CA TYR A 132 8.72 -18.61 5.70
C TYR A 132 8.84 -19.11 4.27
N GLU A 133 8.54 -20.39 4.01
CA GLU A 133 8.42 -20.89 2.63
C GLU A 133 7.33 -20.13 1.86
N ILE A 134 6.18 -19.87 2.50
CA ILE A 134 5.10 -19.08 1.89
C ILE A 134 5.53 -17.61 1.73
N LEU A 135 6.09 -16.97 2.76
CA LEU A 135 6.52 -15.56 2.67
C LEU A 135 7.59 -15.36 1.59
N ASN A 136 8.52 -16.30 1.43
CA ASN A 136 9.55 -16.25 0.40
C ASN A 136 8.94 -16.31 -1.01
N ASP A 137 7.90 -17.12 -1.23
CA ASP A 137 7.20 -17.16 -2.50
C ASP A 137 6.57 -15.81 -2.87
N TYR A 138 6.04 -15.07 -1.88
CA TYR A 138 5.33 -13.81 -2.07
C TYR A 138 6.23 -12.58 -2.14
N SER A 139 7.37 -12.58 -1.46
CA SER A 139 8.10 -11.35 -1.16
C SER A 139 9.22 -11.07 -2.16
N PHE A 140 9.49 -9.80 -2.42
CA PHE A 140 10.52 -9.32 -3.33
C PHE A 140 11.23 -8.12 -2.74
N LYS A 141 12.50 -7.96 -3.12
CA LYS A 141 13.17 -6.66 -3.07
C LYS A 141 12.73 -5.85 -4.28
N ILE A 142 12.29 -4.62 -4.05
CA ILE A 142 12.01 -3.65 -5.11
C ILE A 142 13.23 -2.74 -5.23
N TRP A 143 13.91 -2.81 -6.37
CA TRP A 143 15.00 -1.91 -6.74
C TRP A 143 14.42 -0.74 -7.50
N MET A 144 14.75 0.50 -7.11
CA MET A 144 14.22 1.68 -7.77
C MET A 144 15.18 2.88 -7.65
N PRO A 145 14.94 3.97 -8.40
CA PRO A 145 15.72 5.18 -8.24
C PRO A 145 15.73 5.62 -6.78
N CYS A 146 16.90 6.04 -6.30
CA CYS A 146 17.13 6.50 -4.93
C CYS A 146 17.04 5.45 -3.81
N GLY A 147 16.75 4.17 -4.06
CA GLY A 147 16.62 3.23 -2.94
C GLY A 147 16.08 1.86 -3.28
N TRP A 148 15.63 1.18 -2.22
CA TRP A 148 14.93 -0.09 -2.32
C TRP A 148 13.94 -0.22 -1.17
N GLY A 149 13.03 -1.18 -1.31
CA GLY A 149 12.15 -1.62 -0.24
C GLY A 149 11.77 -3.07 -0.44
N THR A 150 10.84 -3.52 0.39
CA THR A 150 10.21 -4.84 0.24
C THR A 150 8.84 -4.66 -0.40
N GLY A 151 8.49 -5.56 -1.31
CA GLY A 151 7.14 -5.68 -1.86
C GLY A 151 6.71 -7.13 -1.90
N TRP A 152 5.45 -7.37 -2.22
CA TRP A 152 4.92 -8.72 -2.31
C TRP A 152 3.79 -8.85 -3.33
N ILE A 153 3.58 -10.06 -3.86
CA ILE A 153 2.46 -10.34 -4.77
C ILE A 153 1.15 -10.25 -4.00
N LEU A 154 0.33 -9.25 -4.32
CA LEU A 154 -1.05 -9.20 -3.83
C LEU A 154 -1.97 -10.02 -4.73
N ASP A 155 -1.83 -9.86 -6.05
CA ASP A 155 -2.73 -10.44 -7.05
C ASP A 155 -2.07 -10.51 -8.44
N TYR A 156 -2.73 -11.16 -9.40
CA TYR A 156 -2.37 -11.16 -10.82
C TYR A 156 -3.59 -11.41 -11.71
N GLN A 157 -3.54 -10.95 -12.95
CA GLN A 157 -4.60 -11.23 -13.93
C GLN A 157 -4.45 -12.65 -14.49
N ILE A 158 -5.52 -13.45 -14.46
CA ILE A 158 -5.53 -14.82 -15.00
C ILE A 158 -5.74 -14.76 -16.52
N PRO A 159 -4.79 -15.21 -17.34
CA PRO A 159 -4.96 -15.24 -18.79
C PRO A 159 -6.07 -16.21 -19.23
N LYS A 160 -6.84 -15.83 -20.26
CA LYS A 160 -7.97 -16.65 -20.77
C LYS A 160 -7.51 -17.90 -21.53
N ASP A 161 -6.31 -17.87 -22.07
CA ASP A 161 -5.69 -18.94 -22.86
C ASP A 161 -4.92 -19.95 -21.99
N GLY A 162 -4.91 -19.78 -20.66
CA GLY A 162 -4.20 -20.65 -19.73
C GLY A 162 -2.68 -20.44 -19.70
N THR A 163 -2.18 -19.38 -20.34
CA THR A 163 -0.77 -18.98 -20.27
C THR A 163 -0.39 -18.45 -18.88
N TYR A 164 0.90 -18.29 -18.63
CA TYR A 164 1.37 -17.70 -17.38
C TYR A 164 1.06 -16.20 -17.31
N PRO A 165 0.58 -15.68 -16.17
CA PRO A 165 0.27 -14.26 -16.02
C PRO A 165 1.50 -13.37 -16.22
N THR A 166 1.35 -12.35 -17.08
CA THR A 166 2.37 -11.31 -17.26
C THR A 166 2.05 -10.03 -16.50
N LYS A 167 0.79 -9.85 -16.06
CA LYS A 167 0.34 -8.67 -15.33
C LYS A 167 0.05 -8.99 -13.86
N TRP A 168 0.75 -8.28 -12.98
CA TRP A 168 0.80 -8.53 -11.54
C TRP A 168 0.50 -7.25 -10.76
N TYR A 169 -0.04 -7.43 -9.55
CA TYR A 169 -0.29 -6.36 -8.60
C TYR A 169 0.63 -6.56 -7.40
N ILE A 170 1.63 -5.68 -7.27
CA ILE A 170 2.68 -5.77 -6.25
C ILE A 170 2.40 -4.75 -5.16
N ALA A 171 2.15 -5.23 -3.95
CA ALA A 171 1.88 -4.41 -2.78
C ALA A 171 3.17 -4.03 -2.04
N THR A 172 3.20 -2.84 -1.46
CA THR A 172 4.30 -2.29 -0.64
C THR A 172 3.80 -1.07 0.15
N ASN A 173 4.69 -0.38 0.88
CA ASN A 173 4.37 0.91 1.49
C ASN A 173 4.32 2.03 0.45
N ALA A 174 3.50 3.05 0.70
CA ALA A 174 3.47 4.25 -0.14
C ALA A 174 4.82 4.99 -0.08
N HIS A 175 5.47 5.06 1.09
CA HIS A 175 6.77 5.72 1.22
C HIS A 175 7.89 5.02 0.45
N VAL A 176 7.79 3.70 0.21
CA VAL A 176 8.78 2.97 -0.60
C VAL A 176 8.76 3.49 -2.03
N ILE A 177 7.58 3.75 -2.59
CA ILE A 177 7.41 4.18 -3.99
C ILE A 177 7.26 5.70 -4.17
N GLN A 178 7.39 6.48 -3.09
CA GLN A 178 7.10 7.93 -3.09
C GLN A 178 7.95 8.74 -4.08
N ARG A 179 9.05 8.17 -4.56
CA ARG A 179 9.99 8.85 -5.49
C ARG A 179 9.78 8.46 -6.94
N LEU A 180 8.87 7.54 -7.25
CA LEU A 180 8.62 7.14 -8.64
C LEU A 180 7.89 8.25 -9.41
N ALA A 181 8.29 8.51 -10.65
CA ALA A 181 7.63 9.47 -11.54
C ALA A 181 6.81 8.72 -12.60
N PHE A 182 5.55 8.41 -12.27
CA PHE A 182 4.67 7.69 -13.18
C PHE A 182 4.33 8.53 -14.41
N SER A 183 4.47 7.95 -15.61
CA SER A 183 4.19 8.64 -16.87
C SER A 183 2.71 8.81 -17.19
N THR A 184 1.87 7.97 -16.58
CA THR A 184 0.43 7.92 -16.82
C THR A 184 -0.32 7.63 -15.53
N ASN A 185 -1.57 8.09 -15.46
CA ASN A 185 -2.47 7.86 -14.33
C ASN A 185 -3.81 7.22 -14.77
N PRO A 186 -3.80 6.01 -15.38
CA PRO A 186 -5.01 5.41 -15.94
C PRO A 186 -6.06 5.07 -14.87
N TYR A 187 -5.62 4.93 -13.60
CA TYR A 187 -6.45 4.53 -12.46
C TYR A 187 -6.91 5.71 -11.60
N LYS A 188 -6.63 6.95 -12.05
CA LYS A 188 -7.01 8.20 -11.37
C LYS A 188 -6.61 8.21 -9.89
N GLN A 189 -5.43 7.68 -9.58
CA GLN A 189 -4.87 7.71 -8.24
C GLN A 189 -4.18 9.05 -7.99
N SER A 190 -4.08 9.45 -6.73
CA SER A 190 -3.10 10.49 -6.39
C SER A 190 -1.71 9.87 -6.57
N LEU A 191 -0.94 10.37 -7.54
CA LEU A 191 0.43 9.89 -7.81
C LEU A 191 1.42 10.60 -6.89
N PRO A 192 2.61 10.07 -6.57
CA PRO A 192 3.59 10.84 -5.79
C PRO A 192 4.04 12.15 -6.48
N VAL A 193 4.10 12.12 -7.82
CA VAL A 193 4.40 13.26 -8.71
C VAL A 193 3.34 13.29 -9.79
N TRP A 194 2.84 14.47 -10.15
CA TRP A 194 1.87 14.65 -11.24
C TRP A 194 2.41 14.03 -12.55
N ASP A 195 1.59 13.23 -13.24
CA ASP A 195 1.99 12.63 -14.52
C ASP A 195 2.19 13.69 -15.60
N GLU A 196 1.43 14.80 -15.54
CA GLU A 196 1.64 15.94 -16.44
C GLU A 196 3.02 16.58 -16.24
N PHE A 197 3.48 16.69 -15.00
CA PHE A 197 4.83 17.18 -14.70
C PHE A 197 5.90 16.21 -15.20
N THR A 198 5.65 14.90 -15.04
CA THR A 198 6.55 13.86 -15.54
C THR A 198 6.67 13.92 -17.07
N ARG A 199 5.54 14.06 -17.78
CA ARG A 199 5.53 14.28 -19.24
C ARG A 199 6.26 15.57 -19.63
N HIS A 200 5.99 16.67 -18.92
CA HIS A 200 6.67 17.94 -19.15
C HIS A 200 8.19 17.81 -19.05
N LEU A 201 8.71 17.10 -18.05
CA LEU A 201 10.16 16.86 -17.91
C LEU A 201 10.74 16.08 -19.10
N ARG A 202 10.01 15.06 -19.59
CA ARG A 202 10.43 14.25 -20.75
C ARG A 202 10.41 15.07 -22.05
N GLU A 203 9.40 15.91 -22.24
CA GLU A 203 9.27 16.82 -23.40
C GLU A 203 10.33 17.92 -23.37
N LYS A 204 10.64 18.47 -22.19
CA LYS A 204 11.64 19.52 -22.01
C LYS A 204 13.07 19.01 -22.12
N TYR A 205 13.32 17.77 -21.70
CA TYR A 205 14.66 17.17 -21.67
C TYR A 205 14.72 15.79 -22.38
N PRO A 206 14.33 15.70 -23.67
CA PRO A 206 14.18 14.41 -24.36
C PRO A 206 15.50 13.64 -24.49
N ALA A 207 16.59 14.34 -24.81
CA ALA A 207 17.92 13.72 -24.91
C ALA A 207 18.40 13.15 -23.56
N ARG A 208 18.09 13.83 -22.45
CA ARG A 208 18.40 13.31 -21.10
C ARG A 208 17.55 12.08 -20.81
N TYR A 209 16.24 12.15 -21.02
CA TYR A 209 15.36 11.00 -20.80
C TYR A 209 15.80 9.76 -21.59
N GLU A 210 16.10 9.90 -22.89
CA GLU A 210 16.57 8.77 -23.71
C GLU A 210 17.91 8.20 -23.24
N SER A 211 18.82 9.03 -22.71
CA SER A 211 20.08 8.53 -22.13
C SER A 211 19.85 7.67 -20.88
N TRP A 212 18.85 8.02 -20.05
CA TRP A 212 18.54 7.30 -18.81
C TRP A 212 17.64 6.08 -19.02
N LYS A 213 16.73 6.15 -19.99
CA LYS A 213 15.86 5.03 -20.37
C LYS A 213 16.66 3.78 -20.74
N ASN A 214 17.85 3.97 -21.31
CA ASN A 214 18.75 2.88 -21.72
C ASN A 214 19.89 2.65 -20.72
N TYR A 215 19.85 3.25 -19.54
CA TYR A 215 20.91 3.12 -18.54
C TYR A 215 21.03 1.67 -18.04
N GLN A 216 22.23 1.10 -18.19
CA GLN A 216 22.54 -0.29 -17.85
C GLN A 216 23.30 -0.41 -16.51
N GLY A 217 23.42 0.66 -15.73
CA GLY A 217 23.99 0.60 -14.38
C GLY A 217 22.92 0.31 -13.32
N PRO A 218 23.28 0.36 -12.02
CA PRO A 218 22.33 0.20 -10.93
C PRO A 218 21.22 1.26 -10.98
N VAL A 219 19.96 0.83 -11.02
CA VAL A 219 18.77 1.69 -11.04
C VAL A 219 18.77 2.72 -9.91
N ARG A 220 19.39 2.38 -8.78
CA ARG A 220 19.54 3.28 -7.63
C ARG A 220 20.31 4.56 -7.95
N ASP A 221 21.24 4.51 -8.91
CA ASP A 221 22.09 5.63 -9.32
C ASP A 221 21.31 6.68 -10.16
N THR A 222 20.08 6.35 -10.55
CA THR A 222 19.23 7.21 -11.40
C THR A 222 18.33 8.16 -10.60
N CYS A 223 18.57 8.32 -9.29
CA CYS A 223 17.73 9.13 -8.40
C CYS A 223 17.43 10.55 -8.94
N TRP A 224 18.46 11.22 -9.42
CA TRP A 224 18.34 12.57 -9.98
C TRP A 224 17.62 12.59 -11.32
N ALA A 225 17.69 11.50 -12.10
CA ALA A 225 17.07 11.41 -13.42
C ALA A 225 15.55 11.39 -13.29
N THR A 226 15.01 10.83 -12.21
CA THR A 226 13.58 10.91 -11.89
C THR A 226 13.10 12.35 -11.78
N HIS A 227 13.85 13.17 -11.05
CA HIS A 227 13.54 14.57 -10.80
C HIS A 227 13.84 15.51 -11.99
N LYS A 228 14.91 15.22 -12.75
CA LYS A 228 15.36 16.11 -13.84
C LYS A 228 14.82 15.73 -15.22
N ALA A 229 14.40 14.49 -15.43
CA ALA A 229 14.01 13.97 -16.74
C ALA A 229 12.71 13.14 -16.70
N GLY A 230 12.04 13.03 -15.55
CA GLY A 230 10.85 12.19 -15.41
C GLY A 230 11.13 10.71 -15.66
N HIS A 231 12.37 10.26 -15.38
CA HIS A 231 12.77 8.86 -15.51
C HIS A 231 12.03 7.99 -14.49
N ILE A 232 11.65 6.79 -14.91
CA ILE A 232 11.12 5.76 -14.04
C ILE A 232 11.74 4.44 -14.49
N ASP A 233 12.18 3.66 -13.52
CA ASP A 233 12.59 2.28 -13.72
C ASP A 233 12.44 1.55 -12.39
N LEU A 234 12.27 0.23 -12.44
CA LEU A 234 12.33 -0.62 -11.26
C LEU A 234 12.72 -2.03 -11.66
N ASN A 235 13.24 -2.80 -10.71
CA ASN A 235 13.39 -4.23 -10.86
C ASN A 235 12.95 -4.96 -9.59
N LEU A 236 12.58 -6.22 -9.73
CA LEU A 236 12.12 -7.07 -8.64
C LEU A 236 13.05 -8.28 -8.53
N SER A 237 13.49 -8.60 -7.32
CA SER A 237 14.33 -9.78 -7.08
C SER A 237 13.90 -10.56 -5.84
N GLN A 238 14.11 -11.87 -5.91
CA GLN A 238 14.08 -12.76 -4.75
C GLN A 238 15.49 -13.29 -4.47
N GLN A 239 15.79 -13.59 -3.21
CA GLN A 239 17.06 -14.21 -2.82
C GLN A 239 17.42 -15.41 -3.70
N ASP A 240 16.42 -16.24 -4.05
CA ASP A 240 16.62 -17.49 -4.79
C ASP A 240 16.78 -17.30 -6.31
N ASN A 241 16.58 -16.08 -6.86
CA ASN A 241 16.65 -15.83 -8.30
C ASN A 241 17.63 -14.73 -8.72
N VAL A 242 18.53 -14.30 -7.83
CA VAL A 242 19.45 -13.17 -8.11
C VAL A 242 20.58 -13.52 -9.08
N ALA A 243 21.19 -14.72 -8.97
CA ALA A 243 22.46 -15.05 -9.60
C ALA A 243 22.50 -14.78 -11.12
N ASP A 244 21.37 -14.93 -11.80
CA ASP A 244 21.27 -14.85 -13.26
C ASP A 244 20.47 -13.64 -13.78
N ARG A 245 20.22 -12.61 -12.94
CA ARG A 245 19.15 -11.63 -13.23
C ARG A 245 19.53 -10.16 -13.36
N LYS A 246 20.82 -9.76 -13.31
CA LYS A 246 21.22 -8.33 -13.39
C LYS A 246 20.29 -7.40 -12.58
N VAL A 247 19.84 -7.85 -11.41
CA VAL A 247 18.66 -7.29 -10.71
C VAL A 247 18.82 -5.85 -10.25
N GLU A 248 20.06 -5.34 -10.20
CA GLU A 248 20.32 -3.94 -9.89
C GLU A 248 20.00 -3.03 -11.07
N GLN A 249 20.02 -3.54 -12.29
CA GLN A 249 19.64 -2.79 -13.48
C GLN A 249 18.12 -2.70 -13.55
N GLY A 250 17.63 -1.62 -14.14
CA GLY A 250 16.22 -1.40 -14.33
C GLY A 250 15.56 -2.47 -15.19
N GLY A 251 14.43 -3.02 -14.75
CA GLY A 251 13.67 -3.99 -15.53
C GLY A 251 13.09 -3.38 -16.81
N ILE A 252 12.90 -2.06 -16.85
CA ILE A 252 12.46 -1.36 -18.05
C ILE A 252 13.64 -1.20 -19.01
N SER A 253 14.81 -0.76 -18.51
CA SER A 253 16.02 -0.63 -19.33
C SER A 253 16.56 -1.97 -19.86
N LEU A 254 16.29 -3.06 -19.15
CA LEU A 254 16.54 -4.44 -19.60
C LEU A 254 15.50 -4.94 -20.63
N GLY A 255 14.39 -4.23 -20.84
CA GLY A 255 13.29 -4.71 -21.68
C GLY A 255 12.54 -5.90 -21.09
N GLU A 256 12.59 -6.08 -19.77
CA GLU A 256 11.90 -7.15 -19.04
C GLU A 256 10.45 -6.76 -18.68
N MET A 257 10.19 -5.47 -18.44
CA MET A 257 8.85 -4.97 -18.08
C MET A 257 8.50 -3.63 -18.73
N GLU A 258 7.22 -3.29 -18.69
CA GLU A 258 6.70 -1.96 -19.01
C GLU A 258 6.86 -0.99 -17.84
N GLU A 259 6.69 0.31 -18.11
CA GLU A 259 6.59 1.28 -17.02
C GLU A 259 5.44 0.89 -16.08
N PRO A 260 5.71 0.75 -14.77
CA PRO A 260 4.71 0.37 -13.80
C PRO A 260 3.67 1.49 -13.67
N LYS A 261 2.49 1.14 -13.15
CA LYS A 261 1.43 2.12 -12.83
C LYS A 261 1.08 2.04 -11.37
N LEU A 262 0.74 3.17 -10.77
CA LEU A 262 0.12 3.17 -9.44
C LEU A 262 -1.32 2.71 -9.56
N PHE A 263 -1.61 1.47 -9.15
CA PHE A 263 -2.94 0.89 -9.23
C PHE A 263 -3.85 1.33 -8.08
N PHE A 264 -3.30 1.33 -6.87
CA PHE A 264 -4.00 1.74 -5.66
C PHE A 264 -3.04 2.39 -4.68
N ALA A 265 -3.48 3.46 -4.02
CA ALA A 265 -2.82 4.00 -2.83
C ALA A 265 -3.88 4.56 -1.87
N ALA A 266 -3.66 4.35 -0.57
CA ALA A 266 -4.65 4.68 0.45
C ALA A 266 -4.55 6.14 0.93
N PHE A 267 -4.78 7.10 0.02
CA PHE A 267 -4.82 8.54 0.31
C PHE A 267 -6.25 9.06 0.28
N ASP A 268 -6.61 9.88 1.25
CA ASP A 268 -7.96 10.47 1.41
C ASP A 268 -9.09 9.43 1.22
N PHE A 269 -8.81 8.22 1.69
CA PHE A 269 -9.60 7.03 1.39
C PHE A 269 -10.86 6.94 2.26
N MET A 270 -10.96 7.71 3.34
CA MET A 270 -12.14 7.86 4.18
C MET A 270 -12.93 9.14 3.87
N ASP A 271 -14.19 9.18 4.30
CA ASP A 271 -14.95 10.43 4.37
C ASP A 271 -14.25 11.48 5.27
N LYS A 272 -14.35 12.76 4.89
CA LYS A 272 -13.63 13.86 5.58
C LYS A 272 -14.05 14.01 7.03
N GLU A 273 -15.29 13.64 7.35
CA GLU A 273 -15.83 13.63 8.72
C GLU A 273 -15.15 12.58 9.61
N ILE A 274 -14.60 11.52 8.99
CA ILE A 274 -13.95 10.39 9.67
C ILE A 274 -12.43 10.59 9.65
N GLY A 275 -11.84 10.65 8.46
CA GLY A 275 -10.39 10.71 8.28
C GLY A 275 -9.77 12.09 8.48
N GLY A 276 -10.57 13.15 8.55
CA GLY A 276 -10.06 14.51 8.48
C GLY A 276 -9.51 14.86 7.09
N LYS A 277 -8.72 15.94 7.01
CA LYS A 277 -8.07 16.38 5.76
C LYS A 277 -6.72 15.69 5.60
N ASN A 278 -6.38 15.34 4.36
CA ASN A 278 -5.07 14.85 3.94
C ASN A 278 -4.57 13.73 4.84
N HIS A 279 -5.31 12.62 4.85
CA HIS A 279 -4.94 11.44 5.60
C HIS A 279 -4.51 10.31 4.68
N PHE A 280 -3.63 9.44 5.16
CA PHE A 280 -3.22 8.28 4.40
C PHE A 280 -2.97 7.08 5.30
N VAL A 281 -3.07 5.90 4.72
CA VAL A 281 -2.48 4.69 5.26
C VAL A 281 -1.30 4.35 4.38
N ASP A 282 -0.16 3.99 4.98
CA ASP A 282 1.09 3.77 4.26
C ASP A 282 1.09 2.44 3.50
N PHE A 283 0.27 2.37 2.45
CA PHE A 283 0.04 1.19 1.63
C PHE A 283 -0.24 1.59 0.19
N ALA A 284 0.44 0.91 -0.73
CA ALA A 284 0.27 1.12 -2.16
C ALA A 284 0.39 -0.21 -2.92
N VAL A 285 -0.18 -0.23 -4.12
CA VAL A 285 -0.13 -1.36 -5.05
C VAL A 285 0.26 -0.86 -6.43
N LEU A 286 1.32 -1.44 -6.98
CA LEU A 286 1.79 -1.23 -8.34
C LEU A 286 1.17 -2.26 -9.29
N GLU A 287 0.68 -1.83 -10.44
CA GLU A 287 0.52 -2.74 -11.59
C GLU A 287 1.89 -2.85 -12.30
N VAL A 288 2.38 -4.08 -12.42
CA VAL A 288 3.60 -4.43 -13.16
C VAL A 288 3.21 -5.35 -14.31
N ASN A 289 3.63 -5.00 -15.53
CA ASN A 289 3.40 -5.81 -16.72
C ASN A 289 4.73 -6.25 -17.33
N PHE A 290 5.02 -7.55 -17.28
CA PHE A 290 6.20 -8.15 -17.89
C PHE A 290 6.02 -8.31 -19.39
N LYS A 291 7.11 -8.22 -20.16
CA LYS A 291 7.07 -8.29 -21.62
C LYS A 291 6.66 -9.67 -22.15
N ASN A 292 6.92 -10.74 -21.40
CA ASN A 292 6.56 -12.09 -21.77
C ASN A 292 6.49 -13.04 -20.55
N GLU A 293 5.98 -14.25 -20.77
CA GLU A 293 5.85 -15.28 -19.74
C GLU A 293 7.16 -15.73 -19.13
N GLU A 294 8.24 -15.81 -19.93
CA GLU A 294 9.54 -16.29 -19.45
C GLU A 294 10.10 -15.35 -18.39
N VAL A 295 10.09 -14.04 -18.69
CA VAL A 295 10.47 -13.00 -17.74
C VAL A 295 9.56 -13.05 -16.52
N ALA A 296 8.24 -13.10 -16.70
CA ALA A 296 7.30 -13.16 -15.58
C ALA A 296 7.57 -14.37 -14.66
N LYS A 297 7.74 -15.57 -15.23
CA LYS A 297 8.09 -16.80 -14.50
C LYS A 297 9.40 -16.64 -13.73
N LYS A 298 10.43 -16.09 -14.39
CA LYS A 298 11.74 -15.88 -13.78
C LYS A 298 11.67 -14.90 -12.61
N VAL A 299 10.99 -13.76 -12.79
CA VAL A 299 10.87 -12.71 -11.77
C VAL A 299 10.08 -13.18 -10.57
N THR A 300 8.91 -13.78 -10.83
CA THR A 300 7.97 -14.22 -9.79
C THR A 300 8.25 -15.62 -9.27
N ASN A 301 9.42 -16.20 -9.61
CA ASN A 301 9.82 -17.55 -9.20
C ASN A 301 8.72 -18.60 -9.47
N ASN A 302 8.13 -18.53 -10.66
CA ASN A 302 7.08 -19.41 -11.16
C ASN A 302 5.85 -19.51 -10.23
N PHE A 303 5.58 -18.46 -9.45
CA PHE A 303 4.51 -18.38 -8.45
C PHE A 303 3.19 -18.98 -8.95
N ALA A 304 2.61 -18.49 -10.05
CA ALA A 304 1.26 -18.88 -10.45
C ALA A 304 1.12 -20.37 -10.86
N ASN A 305 2.23 -21.07 -11.11
CA ASN A 305 2.23 -22.50 -11.45
C ASN A 305 2.43 -23.42 -10.24
N LYS A 306 2.83 -22.89 -9.07
CA LYS A 306 3.02 -23.71 -7.86
C LYS A 306 1.66 -24.24 -7.41
N GLU A 307 1.61 -25.53 -7.08
CA GLU A 307 0.35 -26.22 -6.73
C GLU A 307 -0.42 -25.52 -5.62
N ARG A 308 0.28 -25.00 -4.60
CA ARG A 308 -0.31 -24.26 -3.49
C ARG A 308 -1.07 -22.99 -3.91
N TYR A 309 -0.80 -22.40 -5.06
CA TYR A 309 -1.45 -21.16 -5.51
C TYR A 309 -2.56 -21.36 -6.53
N LYS A 310 -2.82 -22.63 -6.91
CA LYS A 310 -4.03 -22.98 -7.65
C LYS A 310 -5.26 -22.87 -6.74
N ASN A 311 -6.43 -22.67 -7.37
CA ASN A 311 -7.68 -22.38 -6.65
C ASN A 311 -8.01 -23.43 -5.57
N GLY A 312 -8.44 -22.95 -4.39
CA GLY A 312 -8.93 -23.79 -3.29
C GLY A 312 -7.91 -24.16 -2.21
N SER A 313 -6.64 -23.82 -2.39
CA SER A 313 -5.63 -24.02 -1.35
C SER A 313 -5.83 -23.09 -0.16
N LYS A 314 -5.71 -23.65 1.06
CA LYS A 314 -5.67 -22.90 2.32
C LYS A 314 -4.23 -22.60 2.79
N ASP A 315 -3.23 -23.19 2.14
CA ASP A 315 -1.81 -23.02 2.45
C ASP A 315 -1.21 -21.83 1.68
N VAL A 316 -1.90 -20.70 1.77
CA VAL A 316 -1.56 -19.44 1.10
C VAL A 316 -1.90 -18.28 2.03
N ILE A 317 -1.32 -17.11 1.78
CA ILE A 317 -1.63 -15.92 2.57
C ILE A 317 -3.11 -15.56 2.41
N ASN A 318 -3.81 -15.44 3.54
CA ASN A 318 -5.19 -15.01 3.61
C ASN A 318 -5.28 -13.50 3.87
N VAL A 319 -5.42 -12.74 2.78
CA VAL A 319 -5.64 -11.30 2.82
C VAL A 319 -7.08 -10.91 3.16
N PHE A 320 -8.02 -11.86 3.28
CA PHE A 320 -9.42 -11.62 3.66
C PHE A 320 -9.73 -11.97 5.11
N SER A 321 -8.70 -12.35 5.88
CA SER A 321 -8.85 -12.70 7.29
C SER A 321 -9.47 -11.57 8.11
N PRO A 322 -10.27 -11.87 9.15
CA PRO A 322 -10.77 -10.83 10.03
C PRO A 322 -9.63 -9.98 10.62
N PRO A 323 -9.90 -8.68 10.90
CA PRO A 323 -8.98 -7.82 11.64
C PRO A 323 -8.57 -8.49 12.96
N ILE A 324 -7.33 -8.28 13.38
CA ILE A 324 -6.78 -8.97 14.54
C ILE A 324 -7.57 -8.64 15.80
N GLU A 325 -8.15 -7.45 15.90
CA GLU A 325 -8.96 -7.00 17.02
C GLU A 325 -10.19 -7.89 17.25
N LYS A 326 -10.69 -8.60 16.22
CA LYS A 326 -11.80 -9.57 16.37
C LYS A 326 -11.35 -10.93 16.89
N LYS A 327 -10.06 -11.27 16.79
CA LYS A 327 -9.55 -12.61 17.14
C LYS A 327 -9.38 -12.80 18.65
N TYR A 328 -9.35 -11.72 19.41
CA TYR A 328 -8.98 -11.75 20.82
C TYR A 328 -10.12 -11.24 21.67
N GLU A 329 -10.51 -12.04 22.65
CA GLU A 329 -11.52 -11.67 23.64
C GLU A 329 -10.85 -10.94 24.81
N THR A 330 -11.30 -9.73 25.09
CA THR A 330 -10.95 -9.00 26.32
C THR A 330 -11.69 -9.61 27.51
N LYS A 331 -11.01 -9.76 28.66
CA LYS A 331 -11.65 -10.28 29.88
C LYS A 331 -11.99 -9.14 30.84
N GLY A 332 -13.27 -8.97 31.17
CA GLY A 332 -13.72 -7.90 32.06
C GLY A 332 -13.46 -6.51 31.47
N GLU A 333 -12.70 -5.67 32.18
CA GLU A 333 -12.31 -4.32 31.75
C GLU A 333 -10.91 -4.26 31.11
N GLU A 334 -10.35 -5.40 30.75
CA GLU A 334 -9.04 -5.51 30.12
C GLU A 334 -8.99 -4.80 28.76
N GLU A 335 -7.96 -3.98 28.54
CA GLU A 335 -7.67 -3.38 27.23
C GLU A 335 -7.15 -4.43 26.23
N LEU A 336 -7.45 -4.25 24.94
CA LEU A 336 -7.20 -5.24 23.88
C LEU A 336 -5.72 -5.64 23.78
N TRP A 337 -4.78 -4.73 24.05
CA TRP A 337 -3.35 -5.04 24.02
C TRP A 337 -2.95 -6.14 25.02
N ARG A 338 -3.61 -6.21 26.19
CA ARG A 338 -3.34 -7.25 27.19
C ARG A 338 -3.84 -8.61 26.71
N ALA A 339 -4.96 -8.64 25.98
CA ALA A 339 -5.46 -9.87 25.37
C ALA A 339 -4.48 -10.41 24.31
N PHE A 340 -3.86 -9.54 23.51
CA PHE A 340 -2.80 -9.93 22.57
C PHE A 340 -1.57 -10.51 23.28
N GLN A 341 -1.09 -9.83 24.32
CA GLN A 341 0.07 -10.30 25.08
C GLN A 341 -0.19 -11.62 25.79
N ARG A 342 -1.39 -11.84 26.34
CA ARG A 342 -1.76 -13.09 27.02
C ARG A 342 -1.67 -14.29 26.10
N GLU A 343 -2.11 -14.15 24.86
CA GLU A 343 -2.11 -15.24 23.89
C GLU A 343 -0.74 -15.51 23.27
N ASN A 344 0.17 -14.52 23.31
CA ASN A 344 1.58 -14.62 22.94
C ASN A 344 1.82 -15.41 21.63
N LYS A 345 1.09 -15.04 20.58
CA LYS A 345 1.18 -15.71 19.27
C LYS A 345 2.39 -15.20 18.48
N ASN A 346 2.94 -16.08 17.63
CA ASN A 346 3.98 -15.72 16.68
C ASN A 346 3.39 -14.98 15.48
N TYR A 347 4.03 -13.88 15.11
CA TYR A 347 3.83 -13.16 13.87
C TYR A 347 5.13 -13.17 13.09
N TYR A 348 5.07 -13.66 11.86
CA TYR A 348 6.21 -13.90 11.01
C TYR A 348 6.31 -12.79 9.96
N THR A 349 7.53 -12.32 9.69
CA THR A 349 7.81 -11.39 8.60
C THR A 349 9.14 -11.73 7.94
N LEU A 350 9.20 -11.47 6.64
CA LEU A 350 10.40 -11.60 5.81
C LEU A 350 10.59 -10.30 5.05
N GLY A 351 11.80 -9.73 5.10
CA GLY A 351 12.09 -8.43 4.50
C GLY A 351 13.49 -8.27 3.97
N TYR A 352 13.69 -7.38 3.00
CA TYR A 352 15.00 -7.08 2.42
C TYR A 352 15.66 -5.86 3.09
N SER A 353 15.92 -5.99 4.40
CA SER A 353 16.49 -4.94 5.24
C SER A 353 18.02 -4.85 5.18
N LYS A 354 18.59 -3.75 5.69
CA LYS A 354 20.04 -3.53 5.82
C LYS A 354 20.76 -4.58 6.69
N GLY A 355 20.09 -5.15 7.70
CA GLY A 355 20.64 -6.22 8.54
C GLY A 355 20.81 -7.59 7.87
N ALA A 356 20.53 -7.72 6.57
CA ALA A 356 20.75 -8.95 5.83
C ALA A 356 22.25 -9.25 5.63
N LYS A 357 22.59 -10.52 5.36
CA LYS A 357 23.98 -10.95 5.14
C LYS A 357 24.62 -10.23 3.96
N ASP A 358 23.83 -9.99 2.93
CA ASP A 358 24.17 -9.22 1.74
C ASP A 358 22.90 -8.57 1.16
N GLN A 359 23.06 -7.75 0.12
CA GLN A 359 21.97 -7.01 -0.50
C GLN A 359 20.93 -7.87 -1.26
N TRP A 360 21.16 -9.17 -1.40
CA TRP A 360 20.30 -10.12 -2.12
C TRP A 360 19.47 -10.96 -1.15
N THR A 361 20.01 -11.18 0.04
CA THR A 361 19.36 -11.97 1.08
C THR A 361 18.28 -11.18 1.80
N TYR A 362 17.24 -11.89 2.24
CA TYR A 362 16.25 -11.33 3.16
C TYR A 362 16.68 -11.60 4.61
N THR A 363 16.06 -10.87 5.54
CA THR A 363 16.03 -11.16 6.96
C THR A 363 14.68 -11.74 7.34
N THR A 364 14.66 -12.53 8.42
CA THR A 364 13.45 -13.00 9.07
C THR A 364 13.47 -12.58 10.53
N ASN A 365 12.31 -12.58 11.19
CA ASN A 365 12.19 -12.27 12.61
C ASN A 365 12.19 -13.50 13.52
N TRP A 366 12.75 -14.62 13.06
CA TRP A 366 12.74 -15.88 13.81
C TRP A 366 13.99 -16.08 14.66
N ASP A 367 13.79 -16.29 15.96
CA ASP A 367 14.83 -16.72 16.88
C ASP A 367 14.80 -18.25 17.04
N GLU A 368 15.77 -18.92 16.40
CA GLU A 368 15.90 -20.39 16.44
C GLU A 368 16.15 -20.92 17.86
N LYS A 369 16.80 -20.16 18.75
CA LYS A 369 17.07 -20.61 20.13
C LYS A 369 15.82 -20.51 20.99
N LYS A 370 15.05 -19.44 20.81
CA LYS A 370 13.83 -19.15 21.59
C LYS A 370 12.57 -19.77 20.99
N THR A 371 12.63 -20.23 19.74
CA THR A 371 11.49 -20.75 18.97
C THR A 371 10.31 -19.78 18.93
N LEU A 372 10.65 -18.52 18.70
CA LEU A 372 9.72 -17.41 18.73
C LEU A 372 9.98 -16.48 17.54
N ALA A 373 8.90 -15.94 16.97
CA ALA A 373 8.94 -14.82 16.04
C ALA A 373 8.61 -13.51 16.78
N SER A 374 8.14 -12.49 16.07
CA SER A 374 7.60 -11.30 16.72
C SER A 374 6.29 -11.60 17.44
N THR A 375 6.04 -10.82 18.48
CA THR A 375 4.79 -10.82 19.25
C THR A 375 4.24 -9.40 19.28
N ILE A 376 2.92 -9.26 19.42
CA ILE A 376 2.32 -7.92 19.53
C ILE A 376 2.60 -7.36 20.92
N GLY A 377 3.38 -6.28 20.96
CA GLY A 377 3.58 -5.49 22.16
C GLY A 377 2.37 -4.60 22.47
N GLY A 378 1.70 -4.08 21.44
CA GLY A 378 0.51 -3.26 21.63
C GLY A 378 0.20 -2.39 20.42
N PHE A 379 -0.43 -1.26 20.67
CA PHE A 379 -0.81 -0.30 19.65
C PHE A 379 0.03 0.97 19.73
N THR A 380 0.17 1.66 18.62
CA THR A 380 0.68 3.03 18.60
C THR A 380 -0.22 3.86 17.70
N LYS A 381 -0.68 5.00 18.21
CA LYS A 381 -1.45 5.95 17.42
C LYS A 381 -0.60 6.41 16.22
N ALA A 382 -1.12 6.32 15.01
CA ALA A 382 -0.32 6.50 13.81
C ALA A 382 0.28 7.92 13.70
N ASP A 383 -0.42 8.93 14.22
CA ASP A 383 0.05 10.32 14.23
C ASP A 383 1.12 10.62 15.30
N ASN A 384 1.30 9.73 16.29
CA ASN A 384 2.39 9.84 17.26
C ASN A 384 3.74 9.44 16.66
N ILE A 385 3.73 8.68 15.56
CA ILE A 385 4.98 8.38 14.88
C ILE A 385 5.34 9.55 13.99
N ARG A 386 6.35 10.31 14.44
CA ARG A 386 6.94 11.40 13.67
C ARG A 386 7.64 10.85 12.44
N ILE A 387 6.86 10.70 11.38
CA ILE A 387 7.32 11.01 10.04
C ILE A 387 7.38 12.54 9.96
N ASP A 388 8.55 13.10 9.65
CA ASP A 388 8.58 14.45 9.09
C ASP A 388 7.54 14.52 7.97
N GLU A 389 6.80 15.64 7.86
CA GLU A 389 5.59 15.78 7.02
C GLU A 389 5.66 14.91 5.76
N PHE A 390 4.93 13.78 5.75
CA PHE A 390 4.96 12.88 4.60
C PHE A 390 4.26 13.56 3.43
N LYS A 391 5.04 13.94 2.42
CA LYS A 391 4.55 14.69 1.26
C LYS A 391 4.21 13.76 0.10
N TRP A 392 3.02 13.96 -0.44
CA TRP A 392 2.54 13.27 -1.63
C TRP A 392 1.94 14.32 -2.57
N GLN A 393 2.44 14.43 -3.81
CA GLN A 393 2.16 15.58 -4.70
C GLN A 393 2.50 16.94 -4.08
N GLY A 394 3.48 17.00 -3.18
CA GLY A 394 3.81 18.21 -2.43
C GLY A 394 2.83 18.56 -1.29
N VAL A 395 1.74 17.82 -1.13
CA VAL A 395 0.77 17.99 -0.04
C VAL A 395 1.21 17.17 1.16
N ALA A 396 1.22 17.77 2.35
CA ALA A 396 1.51 17.05 3.60
C ALA A 396 0.31 16.19 4.02
N TYR A 397 0.59 14.92 4.30
CA TYR A 397 -0.38 13.92 4.73
C TYR A 397 -0.07 13.42 6.14
N ARG A 398 -1.13 13.06 6.88
CA ARG A 398 -1.04 12.47 8.22
C ARG A 398 -1.44 11.00 8.18
N MET A 399 -0.68 10.15 8.85
CA MET A 399 -0.98 8.73 8.91
C MET A 399 -2.28 8.51 9.71
N PHE A 400 -3.18 7.69 9.17
CA PHE A 400 -4.51 7.45 9.71
C PHE A 400 -4.54 6.20 10.59
N GLY A 401 -5.29 6.27 11.69
CA GLY A 401 -5.57 5.13 12.56
C GLY A 401 -4.42 4.81 13.51
N HIS A 402 -3.98 3.55 13.49
CA HIS A 402 -2.98 3.02 14.39
C HIS A 402 -2.04 2.05 13.70
N LEU A 403 -0.96 1.72 14.39
CA LEU A 403 -0.01 0.68 14.02
C LEU A 403 0.05 -0.39 15.11
N TYR A 404 0.26 -1.63 14.71
CA TYR A 404 0.65 -2.69 15.63
C TYR A 404 2.13 -2.55 15.93
N ARG A 405 2.49 -2.45 17.21
CA ARG A 405 3.87 -2.55 17.64
C ARG A 405 4.21 -4.02 17.80
N LEU A 406 5.08 -4.53 16.95
CA LEU A 406 5.62 -5.88 17.01
C LEU A 406 7.00 -5.84 17.65
N GLU A 407 7.17 -6.63 18.69
CA GLU A 407 8.45 -6.77 19.36
C GLU A 407 9.31 -7.86 18.72
N HIS A 408 10.61 -7.79 18.95
CA HIS A 408 11.58 -8.79 18.53
C HIS A 408 11.64 -8.96 17.02
N SER A 409 11.63 -7.83 16.33
CA SER A 409 11.76 -7.78 14.88
C SER A 409 13.13 -7.21 14.53
N PRO A 410 14.07 -8.02 14.02
CA PRO A 410 15.36 -7.56 13.50
C PRO A 410 15.22 -6.95 12.10
N VAL A 411 14.00 -6.72 11.61
CA VAL A 411 13.77 -6.15 10.28
C VAL A 411 14.08 -4.65 10.33
N GLU A 412 15.30 -4.30 9.93
CA GLU A 412 15.80 -2.92 9.91
C GLU A 412 15.29 -2.11 8.69
N SER A 413 15.80 -0.87 8.55
CA SER A 413 15.61 -0.02 7.37
C SER A 413 15.80 -0.80 6.06
N GLY A 414 14.92 -0.56 5.08
CA GLY A 414 14.83 -1.32 3.82
C GLY A 414 13.85 -2.50 3.90
N GLY A 415 13.49 -2.95 5.11
CA GLY A 415 12.42 -3.91 5.36
C GLY A 415 11.01 -3.32 5.25
N SER A 416 10.87 -2.01 5.02
CA SER A 416 9.57 -1.40 4.75
C SER A 416 8.86 -2.12 3.60
N GLY A 417 7.61 -2.50 3.83
CA GLY A 417 6.74 -3.20 2.88
C GLY A 417 6.70 -4.69 3.10
N SER A 418 7.48 -5.21 4.05
CA SER A 418 7.44 -6.61 4.46
C SER A 418 6.08 -6.95 5.07
N LEU A 419 5.56 -8.11 4.70
CA LEU A 419 4.27 -8.60 5.16
C LEU A 419 4.39 -9.32 6.51
N TYR A 420 3.55 -8.93 7.47
CA TYR A 420 3.31 -9.72 8.67
C TYR A 420 2.16 -10.72 8.45
N VAL A 421 2.42 -11.98 8.80
CA VAL A 421 1.43 -13.06 8.81
C VAL A 421 1.44 -13.79 10.15
N ASP A 422 0.28 -14.28 10.59
CA ASP A 422 0.21 -15.17 11.75
C ASP A 422 0.47 -16.65 11.37
N GLY A 423 0.48 -17.53 12.38
CA GLY A 423 0.65 -18.98 12.19
C GLY A 423 -0.42 -19.67 11.33
N GLU A 424 -1.53 -18.99 11.05
CA GLU A 424 -2.65 -19.45 10.23
C GLU A 424 -2.65 -18.85 8.80
N ASN A 425 -1.55 -18.22 8.38
CA ASN A 425 -1.37 -17.53 7.11
C ASN A 425 -2.18 -16.23 6.95
N ASN A 426 -2.80 -15.72 8.01
CA ASN A 426 -3.60 -14.50 7.89
C ASN A 426 -2.69 -13.28 7.79
N ALA A 427 -2.89 -12.48 6.75
CA ALA A 427 -2.18 -11.21 6.60
C ALA A 427 -2.66 -10.21 7.67
N VAL A 428 -1.74 -9.71 8.49
CA VAL A 428 -2.05 -8.80 9.61
C VAL A 428 -1.80 -7.35 9.23
N GLY A 429 -0.65 -7.07 8.62
CA GLY A 429 -0.23 -5.73 8.23
C GLY A 429 1.11 -5.76 7.51
N ILE A 430 1.66 -4.57 7.23
CA ILE A 430 2.98 -4.42 6.62
C ILE A 430 3.89 -3.55 7.48
N VAL A 431 5.18 -3.88 7.54
CA VAL A 431 6.20 -3.08 8.23
C VAL A 431 6.22 -1.68 7.61
N ALA A 432 5.75 -0.68 8.36
CA ALA A 432 5.83 0.72 7.97
C ALA A 432 7.11 1.36 8.51
N ILE A 433 7.44 1.08 9.78
CA ILE A 433 8.55 1.69 10.49
C ILE A 433 9.29 0.61 11.29
N SER A 434 10.61 0.76 11.40
CA SER A 434 11.48 -0.08 12.23
C SER A 434 12.21 0.80 13.24
N GLY A 435 12.38 0.32 14.48
CA GLY A 435 13.08 1.06 15.52
C GLY A 435 13.54 0.14 16.66
N GLY A 436 14.86 0.10 16.89
CA GLY A 436 15.46 -0.77 17.89
C GLY A 436 15.15 -2.24 17.61
N ASN A 437 14.54 -2.91 18.59
CA ASN A 437 14.11 -4.30 18.49
C ASN A 437 12.62 -4.44 18.13
N SER A 438 11.97 -3.36 17.72
CA SER A 438 10.54 -3.33 17.40
C SER A 438 10.30 -2.86 15.97
N THR A 439 9.18 -3.27 15.41
CA THR A 439 8.62 -2.71 14.18
C THR A 439 7.19 -2.27 14.41
N TRP A 440 6.76 -1.29 13.63
CA TRP A 440 5.38 -0.84 13.61
C TRP A 440 4.76 -1.27 12.29
N ALA A 441 3.80 -2.18 12.37
CA ALA A 441 3.07 -2.68 11.22
C ALA A 441 1.78 -1.88 11.01
N GLN A 442 1.58 -1.40 9.79
CA GLN A 442 0.33 -0.82 9.36
C GLN A 442 -0.72 -1.92 9.13
N PRO A 443 -1.84 -1.94 9.87
CA PRO A 443 -2.89 -2.91 9.66
C PRO A 443 -3.55 -2.75 8.30
N PHE A 444 -3.88 -3.87 7.64
CA PHE A 444 -4.71 -3.84 6.44
C PHE A 444 -6.15 -3.42 6.71
N ARG A 445 -6.60 -3.60 7.94
CA ARG A 445 -7.98 -3.38 8.36
C ARG A 445 -8.06 -3.21 9.86
N SER A 446 -9.12 -2.55 10.29
CA SER A 446 -9.51 -2.43 11.69
C SER A 446 -11.05 -2.41 11.80
N ILE A 447 -11.59 -3.02 12.85
CA ILE A 447 -13.03 -2.86 13.21
C ILE A 447 -13.34 -1.50 13.81
N GLY A 448 -12.33 -0.64 13.95
CA GLY A 448 -12.38 0.55 14.78
C GLY A 448 -12.03 0.17 16.22
N THR A 449 -11.07 0.87 16.80
CA THR A 449 -10.56 0.57 18.14
C THR A 449 -10.31 1.85 18.90
N THR A 450 -10.51 1.79 20.21
CA THR A 450 -10.16 2.88 21.13
C THR A 450 -9.26 2.31 22.20
N GLU A 451 -8.06 2.86 22.33
CA GLU A 451 -7.08 2.48 23.34
C GLU A 451 -6.85 3.69 24.27
N LYS A 452 -7.37 3.60 25.49
CA LYS A 452 -7.41 4.74 26.43
C LYS A 452 -6.00 5.12 26.85
N ARG A 453 -5.16 4.12 27.14
CA ARG A 453 -3.76 4.29 27.53
C ARG A 453 -2.99 5.17 26.52
N GLU A 454 -3.20 4.92 25.24
CA GLU A 454 -2.47 5.59 24.16
C GLU A 454 -3.19 6.84 23.62
N GLY A 455 -4.37 7.19 24.17
CA GLY A 455 -5.22 8.27 23.64
C GLY A 455 -5.61 8.05 22.18
N MET A 456 -5.70 6.79 21.77
CA MET A 456 -5.87 6.38 20.38
C MET A 456 -7.33 6.08 20.09
N LYS A 457 -7.82 6.63 18.99
CA LYS A 457 -9.09 6.24 18.38
C LYS A 457 -8.84 6.00 16.90
N THR A 458 -9.20 4.83 16.42
CA THR A 458 -9.20 4.46 15.01
C THR A 458 -10.62 4.16 14.60
N ASP A 459 -11.10 4.79 13.53
CA ASP A 459 -12.38 4.41 12.94
C ASP A 459 -12.19 3.18 12.04
N PRO A 460 -13.26 2.39 11.79
CA PRO A 460 -13.16 1.17 11.01
C PRO A 460 -12.68 1.43 9.58
N TYR A 461 -11.83 0.56 9.05
CA TYR A 461 -11.41 0.58 7.65
C TYR A 461 -10.97 -0.80 7.15
N ASP A 462 -10.96 -1.00 5.84
CA ASP A 462 -10.37 -2.17 5.19
C ASP A 462 -9.76 -1.76 3.85
N LEU A 463 -8.44 -1.86 3.72
CA LEU A 463 -7.72 -1.45 2.51
C LEU A 463 -7.97 -2.39 1.32
N ILE A 464 -8.41 -3.63 1.59
CA ILE A 464 -8.62 -4.66 0.59
C ILE A 464 -10.09 -4.70 0.16
N LEU A 465 -11.01 -4.97 1.10
CA LEU A 465 -12.43 -5.18 0.81
C LEU A 465 -13.28 -3.91 0.93
N GLY A 466 -12.79 -2.90 1.65
CA GLY A 466 -13.55 -1.70 1.99
C GLY A 466 -14.50 -1.90 3.17
N VAL A 467 -14.95 -0.78 3.72
CA VAL A 467 -16.03 -0.72 4.71
C VAL A 467 -16.98 0.42 4.36
N LYS A 468 -18.16 0.45 4.99
CA LYS A 468 -19.11 1.55 4.82
C LYS A 468 -18.46 2.91 5.18
N GLY A 469 -18.56 3.89 4.27
CA GLY A 469 -17.97 5.23 4.44
C GLY A 469 -16.54 5.35 3.90
N GLN A 470 -15.96 4.26 3.40
CA GLN A 470 -14.68 4.28 2.72
C GLN A 470 -14.87 4.57 1.22
N LYS A 471 -14.17 5.59 0.72
CA LYS A 471 -14.26 6.05 -0.67
C LYS A 471 -13.44 5.22 -1.63
N ASN A 472 -12.29 4.70 -1.18
CA ASN A 472 -11.36 3.98 -2.03
C ASN A 472 -10.74 2.79 -1.29
N TYR A 473 -10.61 1.66 -1.99
CA TYR A 473 -10.01 0.41 -1.52
C TYR A 473 -9.66 -0.46 -2.72
N TYR A 474 -8.79 -1.45 -2.51
CA TYR A 474 -8.26 -2.27 -3.59
C TYR A 474 -9.34 -3.01 -4.41
N LYS A 475 -10.32 -3.64 -3.76
CA LYS A 475 -11.41 -4.34 -4.45
C LYS A 475 -12.21 -3.42 -5.36
N LYS A 476 -12.55 -2.21 -4.91
CA LYS A 476 -13.23 -1.19 -5.73
C LYS A 476 -12.43 -0.84 -6.98
N GLN A 477 -11.10 -0.72 -6.85
CA GLN A 477 -10.21 -0.45 -7.98
C GLN A 477 -10.21 -1.59 -8.99
N LEU A 478 -10.09 -2.83 -8.52
CA LEU A 478 -10.20 -4.02 -9.38
C LEU A 478 -11.55 -4.10 -10.09
N GLU A 479 -12.66 -3.92 -9.37
CA GLU A 479 -14.00 -3.93 -9.96
C GLU A 479 -14.16 -2.87 -11.05
N THR A 480 -13.68 -1.66 -10.78
CA THR A 480 -13.84 -0.51 -11.68
C THR A 480 -13.02 -0.65 -12.96
N TYR A 481 -11.75 -1.05 -12.84
CA TYR A 481 -10.78 -0.96 -13.94
C TYR A 481 -10.42 -2.31 -14.58
N VAL A 482 -10.72 -3.43 -13.92
CA VAL A 482 -10.26 -4.76 -14.35
C VAL A 482 -11.45 -5.70 -14.55
N LEU A 483 -12.21 -5.98 -13.49
CA LEU A 483 -13.28 -7.00 -13.54
C LEU A 483 -14.43 -6.58 -14.44
N LYS A 484 -14.79 -5.29 -14.46
CA LYS A 484 -15.81 -4.74 -15.39
C LYS A 484 -15.46 -4.98 -16.87
N ASN A 485 -14.18 -5.17 -17.20
CA ASN A 485 -13.72 -5.46 -18.55
C ASN A 485 -13.66 -6.97 -18.86
N GLY A 486 -14.24 -7.81 -18.00
CA GLY A 486 -14.28 -9.27 -18.18
C GLY A 486 -12.93 -9.95 -18.02
N VAL A 487 -12.03 -9.33 -17.25
CA VAL A 487 -10.75 -9.91 -16.82
C VAL A 487 -10.94 -10.48 -15.42
N THR A 488 -10.44 -11.69 -15.19
CA THR A 488 -10.45 -12.33 -13.86
C THR A 488 -9.07 -12.18 -13.22
N THR A 489 -9.02 -11.98 -11.91
CA THR A 489 -7.77 -12.00 -11.14
C THR A 489 -7.75 -13.13 -10.13
N TRP A 490 -6.57 -13.52 -9.66
CA TRP A 490 -6.41 -14.58 -8.67
C TRP A 490 -7.15 -14.27 -7.36
N LEU A 491 -7.07 -13.06 -6.83
CA LEU A 491 -7.84 -12.71 -5.62
C LEU A 491 -9.36 -12.75 -5.88
N SER A 492 -9.82 -12.37 -7.06
CA SER A 492 -11.25 -12.40 -7.39
C SER A 492 -11.86 -13.80 -7.47
N THR A 493 -11.04 -14.86 -7.62
CA THR A 493 -11.49 -16.25 -7.62
C THR A 493 -11.45 -16.91 -6.25
N ARG A 494 -10.92 -16.24 -5.23
CA ARG A 494 -10.73 -16.82 -3.90
C ARG A 494 -11.97 -16.72 -3.02
N GLU A 495 -12.11 -17.72 -2.16
CA GLU A 495 -13.02 -17.66 -1.03
C GLU A 495 -12.67 -16.44 -0.15
N GLY A 496 -13.67 -15.63 0.18
CA GLY A 496 -13.49 -14.36 0.90
C GLY A 496 -13.69 -13.11 0.03
N TRP A 497 -13.50 -13.18 -1.29
CA TRP A 497 -13.65 -12.01 -2.17
C TRP A 497 -15.04 -11.34 -2.07
N ASN A 498 -16.09 -12.16 -1.95
CA ASN A 498 -17.48 -11.72 -1.87
C ASN A 498 -18.02 -11.60 -0.43
N GLN A 499 -17.16 -11.60 0.59
CA GLN A 499 -17.62 -11.29 1.95
C GLN A 499 -18.22 -9.89 1.96
N ASN A 500 -19.46 -9.79 2.44
CA ASN A 500 -20.22 -8.53 2.44
C ASN A 500 -19.68 -7.58 3.51
N ASP A 501 -19.62 -6.28 3.20
CA ASP A 501 -19.25 -5.19 4.11
C ASP A 501 -20.02 -5.19 5.45
N GLN A 502 -21.14 -5.90 5.54
CA GLN A 502 -21.99 -5.94 6.73
C GLN A 502 -21.43 -6.81 7.86
N GLU A 503 -20.56 -7.78 7.59
CA GLU A 503 -20.05 -8.71 8.63
C GLU A 503 -18.96 -8.09 9.51
N LEU A 504 -18.44 -6.90 9.18
CA LEU A 504 -17.50 -6.20 10.05
C LEU A 504 -18.20 -5.49 11.22
N LYS A 505 -19.53 -5.37 11.20
CA LYS A 505 -20.35 -4.99 12.37
C LYS A 505 -20.77 -6.24 13.14
N GLY A 506 -19.81 -6.83 13.86
CA GLY A 506 -20.08 -7.83 14.90
C GLY A 506 -19.91 -7.18 16.24
#